data_AF-R6N8R1-F1
#
_entry.id   AF-R6N8R1-F1
#
_cell.length_a   1.000
_cell.length_b   1.000
_cell.length_c   1.000
_cell.angle_alpha   90.00
_cell.angle_beta   90.00
_cell.angle_gamma   90.00
#
_symmetry.space_group_name_H-M   'P 1'
#
loop_
_entity.id
_entity.type
_entity.pdbx_description
1 polymer ?
#
loop_
_entity_poly.entity_id
_entity_poly.type
_entity_poly.pdbx_seq_one_letter_code
_entity_poly.pdbx_strand_id
1 'polypeptide(L)'
;MTDTDTLIKNKDIAVDSGGRYIHISGDDEILQQAFFKISAKFAGFVYNRELGCELNKVDFDDENFQEKVNLIMSQALADFPTVTAKVLALRKPKFSIRLICNESVREEIINTDDYL
;
A
#
# COMPACT_ATOMS: atom_id res chain seq x y z
N MET A 1 -25.95 5.20 -7.48
CA MET A 1 -24.61 5.07 -8.07
C MET A 1 -23.87 4.08 -7.20
N THR A 2 -23.37 3.00 -7.77
CA THR A 2 -22.33 2.23 -7.09
C THR A 2 -21.10 3.09 -7.22
N ASP A 3 -20.67 3.74 -6.14
CA ASP A 3 -19.40 4.49 -6.16
C ASP A 3 -18.30 3.46 -6.48
N THR A 4 -17.52 3.76 -7.51
CA THR A 4 -16.41 2.90 -7.96
C THR A 4 -15.16 3.76 -8.03
N ASP A 5 -14.10 3.29 -7.38
CA ASP A 5 -12.80 3.95 -7.44
C ASP A 5 -12.19 3.74 -8.82
N THR A 6 -11.31 4.66 -9.21
CA THR A 6 -10.49 4.47 -10.42
C THR A 6 -9.20 3.76 -10.05
N LEU A 7 -8.85 2.73 -10.82
CA LEU A 7 -7.61 2.01 -10.64
C LEU A 7 -6.41 2.94 -10.85
N ILE A 8 -5.51 2.94 -9.88
CA ILE A 8 -4.21 3.59 -9.98
C ILE A 8 -3.15 2.50 -10.08
N LYS A 9 -2.37 2.56 -11.15
CA LYS A 9 -1.30 1.62 -11.45
C LYS A 9 -0.06 2.40 -11.88
N ASN A 10 1.10 2.04 -11.34
CA ASN A 10 2.36 2.73 -11.63
C ASN A 10 2.31 4.25 -11.34
N LYS A 11 1.63 4.65 -10.26
CA LYS A 11 1.45 6.05 -9.84
C LYS A 11 0.60 6.91 -10.81
N ASP A 12 -0.14 6.29 -11.73
CA ASP A 12 -1.01 6.99 -12.68
C ASP A 12 -2.39 6.33 -12.75
N ILE A 13 -3.37 7.08 -13.27
CA ILE A 13 -4.74 6.62 -13.48
C ILE A 13 -4.74 5.62 -14.64
N ALA A 14 -5.19 4.40 -14.38
CA ALA A 14 -5.19 3.34 -15.38
C ALA A 14 -6.33 3.54 -16.39
N VAL A 15 -5.99 3.37 -17.67
CA VAL A 15 -6.94 3.42 -18.79
C VAL A 15 -6.96 2.10 -19.56
N ASP A 16 -8.11 1.76 -20.13
CA ASP A 16 -8.24 0.65 -21.07
C ASP A 16 -7.66 1.00 -22.45
N SER A 17 -7.68 0.05 -23.38
CA SER A 17 -7.19 0.26 -24.75
C SER A 17 -7.98 1.31 -25.54
N GLY A 18 -9.17 1.70 -25.07
CA GLY A 18 -10.01 2.75 -25.64
C GLY A 18 -9.83 4.11 -24.96
N GLY A 19 -8.91 4.23 -23.99
CA GLY A 19 -8.66 5.47 -23.25
C GLY A 19 -9.70 5.77 -22.17
N ARG A 20 -10.53 4.81 -21.77
CA ARG A 20 -11.50 4.98 -20.67
C ARG A 20 -10.87 4.57 -19.36
N TYR A 21 -11.24 5.24 -18.28
CA TYR A 21 -10.77 4.89 -16.94
C TYR A 21 -11.20 3.48 -16.55
N ILE A 22 -10.26 2.75 -15.96
CA ILE A 22 -10.55 1.43 -15.39
C ILE A 22 -11.10 1.64 -13.99
N HIS A 23 -12.33 1.22 -13.77
CA HIS A 23 -12.98 1.29 -12.46
C HIS A 23 -12.77 -0.01 -11.67
N ILE A 24 -12.60 0.12 -10.36
CA ILE A 24 -12.50 -0.98 -9.39
C ILE A 24 -13.57 -0.79 -8.30
N SER A 25 -13.90 -1.88 -7.61
CA SER A 25 -14.91 -1.88 -6.55
C SER A 25 -14.70 -3.05 -5.60
N GLY A 26 -15.22 -2.96 -4.38
CA GLY A 26 -15.20 -4.06 -3.42
C GLY A 26 -13.79 -4.32 -2.89
N ASP A 27 -13.34 -5.58 -2.90
CA ASP A 27 -12.05 -5.94 -2.31
C ASP A 27 -10.84 -5.28 -3.00
N ASP A 28 -10.90 -5.07 -4.32
CA ASP A 28 -9.82 -4.41 -5.08
C ASP A 28 -9.67 -2.93 -4.70
N GLU A 29 -10.79 -2.26 -4.46
CA GLU A 29 -10.84 -0.89 -3.97
C GLU A 29 -10.23 -0.80 -2.56
N ILE A 30 -10.64 -1.70 -1.66
CA ILE A 30 -10.09 -1.79 -0.30
C ILE A 30 -8.58 -2.02 -0.34
N LEU A 31 -8.10 -2.93 -1.20
CA LEU A 31 -6.67 -3.20 -1.36
C LEU A 31 -5.89 -1.99 -1.90
N GLN A 32 -6.48 -1.22 -2.82
CA GLN A 32 -5.87 0.02 -3.32
C GLN A 32 -5.76 1.08 -2.21
N GLN A 33 -6.83 1.30 -1.45
CA GLN A 33 -6.84 2.26 -0.35
C GLN A 33 -5.85 1.87 0.76
N ALA A 34 -5.80 0.59 1.12
CA ALA A 34 -4.83 0.03 2.06
C ALA A 34 -3.39 0.25 1.56
N PHE A 35 -3.12 0.01 0.28
CA PHE A 35 -1.81 0.24 -0.32
C PHE A 35 -1.38 1.71 -0.23
N PHE A 36 -2.28 2.65 -0.48
CA PHE A 36 -1.97 4.08 -0.33
C PHE A 36 -1.69 4.47 1.10
N LYS A 37 -2.44 3.93 2.06
CA LYS A 37 -2.24 4.21 3.49
C LYS A 37 -0.83 3.83 3.94
N ILE A 38 -0.32 2.66 3.51
CA ILE A 38 1.02 2.20 3.87
C ILE A 38 2.14 2.87 3.06
N SER A 39 1.85 3.29 1.83
CA SER A 39 2.86 3.89 0.93
C SER A 39 3.04 5.39 1.14
N ALA A 40 2.03 6.06 1.68
CA ALA A 40 2.12 7.48 2.02
C ALA A 40 3.01 7.68 3.24
N LYS A 41 3.86 8.71 3.19
CA LYS A 41 4.74 9.07 4.31
C LYS A 41 3.91 9.52 5.53
N PHE A 42 4.24 9.00 6.71
CA PHE A 42 3.63 9.46 7.96
C PHE A 42 3.77 10.98 8.10
N ALA A 43 2.66 11.64 8.45
CA ALA A 43 2.53 13.09 8.54
C ALA A 43 2.84 13.85 7.22
N GLY A 44 2.78 13.18 6.07
CA GLY A 44 2.98 13.79 4.75
C GLY A 44 1.81 14.67 4.29
N PHE A 45 0.61 14.44 4.81
CA PHE A 45 -0.58 15.21 4.44
C PHE A 45 -0.70 16.48 5.28
N VAL A 46 -0.80 17.63 4.59
CA VAL A 46 -0.84 18.97 5.22
C VAL A 46 -1.98 19.12 6.23
N TYR A 47 -3.16 18.60 5.88
CA TYR A 47 -4.39 18.77 6.67
C TYR A 47 -4.67 17.64 7.65
N ASN A 48 -4.03 16.49 7.50
CA ASN A 48 -4.20 15.36 8.43
C ASN A 48 -2.86 14.65 8.65
N ARG A 49 -2.18 15.03 9.73
CA ARG A 49 -0.85 14.50 10.06
C ARG A 49 -0.87 13.08 10.63
N GLU A 50 -2.04 12.55 10.96
CA GLU A 50 -2.19 11.17 11.44
C GLU A 50 -2.18 10.15 10.30
N LEU A 51 -2.27 10.61 9.04
CA LEU A 51 -2.20 9.76 7.86
C LEU A 51 -0.77 9.36 7.48
N GLY A 52 -0.69 8.25 6.77
CA GLY A 52 0.55 7.65 6.27
C GLY A 52 1.13 6.61 7.22
N CYS A 53 2.35 6.19 6.91
CA CYS A 53 3.04 5.10 7.56
C CYS A 53 4.54 5.38 7.69
N GLU A 54 5.18 4.80 8.69
CA GLU A 54 6.60 5.01 9.00
C GLU A 54 7.55 4.05 8.26
N LEU A 55 7.11 3.46 7.14
CA LEU A 55 7.96 2.60 6.30
C LEU A 55 9.24 3.31 5.85
N ASN A 56 9.28 4.65 5.89
CA ASN A 56 10.45 5.45 5.56
C ASN A 56 11.59 5.43 6.58
N LYS A 57 11.35 4.85 7.75
CA LYS A 57 12.32 4.79 8.86
C LYS A 57 12.89 3.39 9.05
N VAL A 58 12.53 2.45 8.17
CA VAL A 58 12.96 1.06 8.30
C VAL A 58 14.45 0.94 7.98
N ASP A 59 15.17 0.19 8.80
CA ASP A 59 16.58 -0.09 8.61
C ASP A 59 16.74 -1.44 7.90
N PHE A 60 17.25 -1.42 6.67
CA PHE A 60 17.48 -2.61 5.86
C PHE A 60 18.57 -3.54 6.43
N ASP A 61 19.41 -3.05 7.34
CA ASP A 61 20.45 -3.83 8.02
C ASP A 61 19.94 -4.49 9.31
N ASP A 62 18.67 -4.27 9.68
CA ASP A 62 18.05 -4.88 10.86
C ASP A 62 17.80 -6.39 10.70
N GLU A 63 18.26 -7.18 11.66
CA GLU A 63 18.04 -8.64 11.69
C GLU A 63 16.56 -9.02 11.78
N ASN A 64 15.71 -8.16 12.35
CA ASN A 64 14.26 -8.34 12.50
C ASN A 64 13.47 -7.47 11.52
N PHE A 65 14.05 -7.15 10.36
CA PHE A 65 13.44 -6.27 9.36
C PHE A 65 12.00 -6.70 9.01
N GLN A 66 11.78 -7.99 8.74
CA GLN A 66 10.48 -8.47 8.29
C GLN A 66 9.42 -8.30 9.38
N GLU A 67 9.73 -8.67 10.62
CA GLU A 67 8.83 -8.55 11.77
C GLU A 67 8.47 -7.08 12.03
N LYS A 68 9.46 -6.19 12.01
CA LYS A 68 9.24 -4.75 12.21
C LYS A 68 8.37 -4.14 11.12
N VAL A 69 8.66 -4.44 9.85
CA VAL A 69 7.88 -3.93 8.71
C VAL A 69 6.46 -4.48 8.74
N ASN A 70 6.28 -5.77 9.03
CA ASN A 70 4.95 -6.37 9.19
C ASN A 70 4.15 -5.69 10.32
N LEU A 71 4.79 -5.39 11.45
CA LEU A 71 4.15 -4.69 12.56
C LEU A 71 3.73 -3.27 12.17
N ILE A 72 4.62 -2.51 11.53
CA ILE A 72 4.34 -1.14 11.05
C ILE A 72 3.15 -1.15 10.07
N MET A 73 3.14 -2.06 9.09
CA MET A 73 2.02 -2.18 8.15
C MET A 73 0.72 -2.58 8.86
N SER A 74 0.78 -3.48 9.84
CA SER A 74 -0.40 -3.92 10.60
C SER A 74 -1.01 -2.78 11.41
N GLN A 75 -0.17 -1.92 12.00
CA GLN A 75 -0.62 -0.72 12.71
C GLN A 75 -1.28 0.29 11.77
N ALA A 76 -0.66 0.55 10.61
CA ALA A 76 -1.21 1.49 9.63
C ALA A 76 -2.54 1.01 9.01
N LEU A 77 -2.75 -0.31 8.97
CA LEU A 77 -3.94 -0.96 8.44
C LEU A 77 -5.00 -1.28 9.52
N ALA A 78 -4.91 -0.70 10.71
CA ALA A 78 -5.89 -0.92 11.77
C ALA A 78 -7.33 -0.56 11.33
N ASP A 79 -7.47 0.43 10.45
CA ASP A 79 -8.76 0.85 9.87
C ASP A 79 -9.29 -0.11 8.77
N PHE A 80 -8.48 -1.09 8.36
CA PHE A 80 -8.77 -2.06 7.29
C PHE A 80 -8.75 -3.50 7.86
N PRO A 81 -9.70 -3.89 8.71
CA PRO A 81 -9.65 -5.15 9.48
C PRO A 81 -9.68 -6.42 8.61
N THR A 82 -10.13 -6.31 7.36
CA THR A 82 -10.17 -7.42 6.39
C THR A 82 -8.87 -7.55 5.59
N VAL A 83 -7.94 -6.59 5.70
CA VAL A 83 -6.70 -6.57 4.94
C VAL A 83 -5.54 -7.11 5.78
N THR A 84 -4.82 -8.07 5.23
CA THR A 84 -3.54 -8.55 5.79
C THR A 84 -2.38 -8.12 4.90
N ALA A 85 -1.33 -7.53 5.49
CA ALA A 85 -0.10 -7.18 4.80
C ALA A 85 1.07 -8.07 5.26
N LYS A 86 1.92 -8.51 4.32
CA LYS A 86 3.13 -9.27 4.61
C LYS A 86 4.28 -8.89 3.70
N VAL A 87 5.49 -8.81 4.24
CA VAL A 87 6.73 -8.78 3.45
C VAL A 87 6.95 -10.14 2.81
N LEU A 88 7.22 -10.16 1.50
CA LEU A 88 7.54 -11.37 0.74
C LEU A 88 9.05 -11.57 0.58
N ALA A 89 9.78 -10.50 0.25
CA ALA A 89 11.20 -10.57 -0.05
C ALA A 89 11.88 -9.21 0.16
N LEU A 90 13.16 -9.26 0.53
CA LEU A 90 14.02 -8.10 0.70
C LEU A 90 14.98 -7.98 -0.49
N ARG A 91 15.08 -6.79 -1.08
CA ARG A 91 16.03 -6.46 -2.16
C ARG A 91 16.50 -5.01 -2.05
N LYS A 92 17.46 -4.75 -1.16
CA LYS A 92 17.97 -3.40 -0.83
C LYS A 92 18.18 -2.52 -2.09
N PRO A 93 17.68 -1.26 -2.11
CA PRO A 93 16.93 -0.53 -1.08
C PRO A 93 15.40 -0.71 -1.18
N LYS A 94 14.93 -1.86 -1.68
CA LYS A 94 13.52 -2.16 -1.93
C LYS A 94 13.08 -3.43 -1.20
N PHE A 95 11.79 -3.62 -1.06
CA PHE A 95 11.20 -4.88 -0.61
C PHE A 95 9.85 -5.07 -1.28
N SER A 96 9.44 -6.32 -1.44
CA SER A 96 8.13 -6.66 -1.98
C SER A 96 7.17 -7.00 -0.86
N ILE A 97 5.95 -6.52 -0.98
CA ILE A 97 4.85 -6.81 -0.06
C ILE A 97 3.70 -7.50 -0.77
N ARG A 98 2.87 -8.18 0.00
CA ARG A 98 1.58 -8.72 -0.42
C ARG A 98 0.49 -8.21 0.51
N LEU A 99 -0.55 -7.65 -0.07
CA LEU A 99 -1.81 -7.32 0.58
C LEU A 99 -2.86 -8.34 0.16
N ILE A 100 -3.65 -8.80 1.11
CA ILE A 100 -4.71 -9.80 0.89
C ILE A 100 -5.99 -9.26 1.53
N CYS A 101 -7.09 -9.26 0.78
CA CYS A 101 -8.43 -8.96 1.26
C CYS A 101 -9.37 -10.05 0.72
N ASN A 102 -9.87 -10.92 1.60
CA ASN A 102 -10.60 -12.14 1.22
C ASN A 102 -9.80 -12.99 0.20
N GLU A 103 -10.32 -13.16 -1.02
CA GLU A 103 -9.67 -13.89 -2.12
C GLU A 103 -8.80 -12.99 -3.01
N SER A 104 -8.92 -11.67 -2.87
CA SER A 104 -8.21 -10.69 -3.68
C SER A 104 -6.80 -10.46 -3.15
N VAL A 105 -5.84 -10.34 -4.06
CA VAL A 105 -4.41 -10.21 -3.74
C VAL A 105 -3.80 -9.08 -4.54
N ARG A 106 -3.02 -8.24 -3.86
CA ARG A 106 -2.20 -7.17 -4.47
C ARG A 106 -0.75 -7.32 -4.03
N GLU A 107 0.16 -7.34 -4.99
CA GLU A 107 1.61 -7.37 -4.73
C GLU A 107 2.26 -6.10 -5.26
N GLU A 108 3.12 -5.51 -4.44
CA GLU A 108 3.75 -4.23 -4.75
C GLU A 108 5.21 -4.24 -4.29
N ILE A 109 6.04 -3.49 -5.01
CA ILE A 109 7.43 -3.24 -4.62
C ILE A 109 7.49 -1.86 -4.00
N ILE A 110 7.89 -1.80 -2.74
CA ILE A 110 8.12 -0.54 -2.02
C ILE A 110 9.59 -0.18 -2.13
N ASN A 111 9.83 1.05 -2.58
CA ASN A 111 11.11 1.74 -2.45
C ASN A 111 10.95 2.81 -1.37
N THR A 112 11.74 2.72 -0.29
CA THR A 112 11.67 3.68 0.82
C THR A 112 12.18 5.07 0.45
N ASP A 113 12.72 5.25 -0.75
CA ASP A 113 13.08 6.57 -1.25
C ASP A 113 11.95 7.20 -2.10
N ASP A 114 10.98 6.40 -2.54
CA ASP A 114 9.91 6.81 -3.45
C ASP A 114 8.54 6.86 -2.75
N TYR A 115 8.24 7.94 -2.04
CA TYR A 115 6.89 8.18 -1.49
C TYR A 115 5.88 8.54 -2.58
N LEU A 116 4.61 8.23 -2.31
CA LEU A 116 3.45 8.86 -2.96
C LEU A 116 3.25 10.27 -2.41
#